data_AF-A0A6V7UUI5-F1
#
_entry.id   AF-A0A6V7UUI5-F1
#
_cell.length_a   1.000
_cell.length_b   1.000
_cell.length_c   1.000
_cell.angle_alpha   90.00
_cell.angle_beta   90.00
_cell.angle_gamma   90.00
#
_symmetry.space_group_name_H-M   'P 1'
#
loop_
_entity.id
_entity.type
_entity.pdbx_description
1 polymer ?
#
loop_
_entity_poly.entity_id
_entity_poly.type
_entity_poly.pdbx_seq_one_letter_code
_entity_poly.pdbx_strand_id
1 'polypeptide(L)'
;MLSTKLKQPFYTTTLDFSAREKLELYRLPLGAENLTHPDSPYLIFRTNDHGLSRIFVRCSLKNISSITTIHERFSQIDESTLLQNKIFELLDGACGEIRVSCAADKSRSTFDCNHVFIRLEYDTEIGKRNTDYWPRSIEEAIKRCEKYLIKHRITEVEVNYEQLRPSTTNTNSNNITESQQQFETIRIVYMNETGAIPEICVYRVNEDRKLIPIESGGHARLAGKSSATPHHTIQQVNVQKKRYQANKLGTTYVYDMPIMFGKAAFDEWTFF
;
A
#
# COMPACT_ATOMS: atom_id res chain seq x y z
N MET A 1 41.35 -16.61 22.22
CA MET A 1 40.41 -16.63 21.08
C MET A 1 39.00 -16.54 21.62
N LEU A 2 38.48 -15.32 21.79
CA LEU A 2 37.12 -15.08 22.25
C LEU A 2 36.18 -15.16 21.04
N SER A 3 35.45 -16.28 20.91
CA SER A 3 34.32 -16.39 20.00
C SER A 3 33.20 -15.49 20.53
N THR A 4 33.18 -14.25 20.04
CA THR A 4 32.00 -13.40 20.12
C THR A 4 30.87 -14.11 19.39
N LYS A 5 29.94 -14.71 20.14
CA LYS A 5 28.62 -15.07 19.62
C LYS A 5 28.04 -13.80 19.01
N LEU A 6 28.04 -13.73 17.68
CA LEU A 6 27.29 -12.73 16.92
C LEU A 6 25.86 -12.78 17.45
N LYS A 7 25.45 -11.74 18.20
CA LYS A 7 24.03 -11.53 18.51
C LYS A 7 23.34 -11.40 17.16
N GLN A 8 22.65 -12.46 16.76
CA GLN A 8 21.77 -12.39 15.60
C GLN A 8 20.78 -11.24 15.86
N PRO A 9 20.54 -10.35 14.87
CA PRO A 9 19.63 -9.23 15.06
C PRO A 9 18.23 -9.77 15.42
N PHE A 10 17.51 -9.00 16.24
CA PHE A 10 16.26 -9.30 16.97
C PHE A 10 15.05 -9.80 16.13
N TYR A 11 15.25 -10.16 14.88
CA TYR A 11 14.22 -10.38 13.87
C TYR A 11 13.71 -11.83 13.75
N THR A 12 14.03 -12.76 14.64
CA THR A 12 13.82 -14.21 14.40
C THR A 12 12.91 -14.92 15.40
N THR A 13 11.67 -14.48 15.66
CA THR A 13 10.82 -15.26 16.59
C THR A 13 9.35 -15.54 16.25
N THR A 14 8.73 -15.01 15.19
CA THR A 14 7.33 -15.43 14.87
C THR A 14 6.92 -15.50 13.40
N LEU A 15 7.60 -14.82 12.48
CA LEU A 15 7.26 -14.85 11.04
C LEU A 15 8.29 -15.64 10.22
N ASP A 16 7.79 -16.58 9.42
CA ASP A 16 8.58 -17.29 8.40
C ASP A 16 9.21 -16.31 7.40
N PHE A 17 10.38 -16.65 6.87
CA PHE A 17 11.13 -15.86 5.89
C PHE A 17 10.26 -15.49 4.68
N SER A 18 9.48 -16.44 4.17
CA SER A 18 8.57 -16.23 3.04
C SER A 18 7.57 -15.10 3.31
N ALA A 19 6.98 -15.09 4.52
CA ALA A 19 6.03 -14.05 4.90
C ALA A 19 6.69 -12.66 5.01
N ARG A 20 7.95 -12.60 5.44
CA ARG A 20 8.72 -11.33 5.52
C ARG A 20 9.03 -10.76 4.15
N GLU A 21 9.39 -11.61 3.20
CA GLU A 21 9.65 -11.24 1.80
C GLU A 21 8.36 -10.71 1.16
N LYS A 22 7.25 -11.46 1.28
CA LYS A 22 5.93 -11.10 0.74
C LYS A 22 5.38 -9.78 1.30
N LEU A 23 5.63 -9.51 2.59
CA LEU A 23 5.20 -8.29 3.28
C LEU A 23 6.21 -7.13 3.16
N GLU A 24 7.31 -7.35 2.43
CA GLU A 24 8.35 -6.37 2.14
C GLU A 24 8.91 -5.68 3.39
N LEU A 25 9.10 -6.45 4.48
CA LEU A 25 9.56 -5.89 5.76
C LEU A 25 10.96 -5.28 5.66
N TYR A 26 11.75 -5.67 4.66
CA TYR A 26 13.06 -5.09 4.37
C TYR A 26 12.98 -3.62 3.91
N ARG A 27 11.80 -3.13 3.50
CA ARG A 27 11.59 -1.71 3.16
C ARG A 27 11.30 -0.83 4.37
N LEU A 28 11.06 -1.41 5.55
CA LEU A 28 10.82 -0.63 6.76
C LEU A 28 12.10 0.13 7.15
N PRO A 29 11.97 1.35 7.73
CA PRO A 29 13.13 2.08 8.20
C PRO A 29 13.91 1.29 9.26
N LEU A 30 15.24 1.49 9.29
CA LEU A 30 16.10 0.84 10.26
C LEU A 30 15.68 1.23 11.69
N GLY A 31 15.56 0.24 12.58
CA GLY A 31 15.16 0.48 13.97
C GLY A 31 13.64 0.61 14.18
N ALA A 32 12.81 0.27 13.18
CA ALA A 32 11.37 0.16 13.37
C ALA A 32 11.02 -0.84 14.48
N GLU A 33 10.23 -0.38 15.45
CA GLU A 33 9.77 -1.15 16.59
C GLU A 33 8.51 -1.93 16.21
N ASN A 34 8.46 -3.21 16.55
CA ASN A 34 7.28 -4.03 16.32
C ASN A 34 6.24 -3.80 17.44
N LEU A 35 5.06 -3.32 17.08
CA LEU A 35 3.91 -3.10 17.98
C LEU A 35 2.78 -4.12 17.77
N THR A 36 3.02 -5.15 16.96
CA THR A 36 2.02 -6.14 16.57
C THR A 36 1.47 -6.87 17.79
N HIS A 37 0.14 -6.86 17.94
CA HIS A 37 -0.54 -7.71 18.90
C HIS A 37 -0.58 -9.16 18.37
N PRO A 38 -0.38 -10.20 19.22
CA PRO A 38 -0.37 -11.60 18.78
C PRO A 38 -1.61 -12.04 17.98
N ASP A 39 -2.78 -11.53 18.35
CA ASP A 39 -4.06 -11.86 17.71
C ASP A 39 -4.42 -10.93 16.54
N SER A 40 -3.59 -9.93 16.23
CA SER A 40 -3.87 -9.03 15.11
C SER A 40 -3.55 -9.72 13.78
N PRO A 41 -4.43 -9.64 12.78
CA PRO A 41 -4.11 -10.08 11.43
C PRO A 41 -3.18 -9.09 10.70
N TYR A 42 -2.82 -7.98 11.34
CA TYR A 42 -1.94 -6.94 10.82
C TYR A 42 -0.59 -6.97 11.55
N LEU A 43 0.49 -6.79 10.80
CA LEU A 43 1.78 -6.46 11.40
C LEU A 43 1.91 -4.94 11.50
N ILE A 44 2.24 -4.47 12.69
CA ILE A 44 2.29 -3.05 13.01
C ILE A 44 3.71 -2.71 13.44
N PHE A 45 4.27 -1.70 12.79
CA PHE A 45 5.60 -1.20 13.12
C PHE A 45 5.55 0.31 13.35
N ARG A 46 6.37 0.79 14.27
CA ARG A 46 6.52 2.21 14.58
C ARG A 46 7.94 2.67 14.32
N THR A 47 8.07 3.84 13.73
CA THR A 47 9.32 4.60 13.71
C THR A 47 9.09 5.96 14.36
N ASN A 48 10.15 6.56 14.90
CA ASN A 48 10.10 7.91 15.47
C ASN A 48 11.24 8.74 14.89
N ASP A 49 10.88 9.78 14.14
CA ASP A 49 11.80 10.72 13.52
C ASP A 49 11.65 12.08 14.22
N HIS A 50 12.52 12.37 15.19
CA HIS A 50 12.60 13.66 15.88
C HIS A 50 11.25 14.16 16.45
N GLY A 51 10.49 13.25 17.08
CA GLY A 51 9.21 13.55 17.75
C GLY A 51 7.98 13.46 16.85
N LEU A 52 8.15 13.00 15.60
CA LEU A 52 7.06 12.58 14.72
C LEU A 52 7.14 11.06 14.57
N SER A 53 6.06 10.38 14.96
CA SER A 53 5.94 8.93 14.86
C SER A 53 5.19 8.54 13.60
N ARG A 54 5.68 7.51 12.90
CA ARG A 54 5.00 6.92 11.75
C ARG A 54 4.65 5.48 12.06
N ILE A 55 3.41 5.08 11.79
CA ILE A 55 2.97 3.70 11.89
C ILE A 55 2.94 3.10 10.48
N PHE A 56 3.54 1.92 10.34
CA PHE A 56 3.48 1.07 9.16
C PHE A 56 2.64 -0.16 9.46
N VAL A 57 1.56 -0.33 8.72
CA VAL A 57 0.69 -1.52 8.80
C VAL A 57 0.95 -2.40 7.59
N ARG A 58 1.23 -3.68 7.81
CA ARG A 58 1.42 -4.69 6.75
C ARG A 58 0.39 -5.80 6.94
N CYS A 59 -0.33 -6.16 5.90
CA CYS A 59 -1.17 -7.36 5.91
C CYS A 59 -1.10 -8.12 4.60
N SER A 60 -1.48 -9.39 4.69
CA SER A 60 -1.54 -10.29 3.56
C SER A 60 -2.91 -10.93 3.51
N LEU A 61 -3.57 -10.82 2.36
CA LEU A 61 -4.84 -11.48 2.09
C LEU A 61 -4.55 -12.80 1.36
N LYS A 62 -4.79 -13.91 2.06
CA LYS A 62 -4.73 -15.26 1.51
C LYS A 62 -6.09 -15.67 0.95
N ASN A 63 -6.09 -16.68 0.07
CA ASN A 63 -7.31 -17.29 -0.48
C ASN A 63 -8.26 -16.26 -1.11
N ILE A 64 -7.72 -15.32 -1.88
CA ILE A 64 -8.52 -14.31 -2.58
C ILE A 64 -9.49 -14.94 -3.61
N SER A 65 -9.23 -16.18 -4.06
CA SER A 65 -10.19 -17.01 -4.81
C SER A 65 -11.51 -17.27 -4.08
N SER A 66 -11.54 -17.17 -2.75
CA SER A 66 -12.79 -17.30 -1.98
C SER A 66 -13.81 -16.20 -2.32
N ILE A 67 -13.34 -15.02 -2.75
CA ILE A 67 -14.19 -13.94 -3.28
C ILE A 67 -15.01 -14.46 -4.46
N THR A 68 -14.35 -15.22 -5.33
CA THR A 68 -14.93 -15.83 -6.52
C THR A 68 -15.93 -16.93 -6.17
N THR A 69 -15.60 -17.82 -5.23
CA THR A 69 -16.55 -18.85 -4.78
C THR A 69 -17.83 -18.25 -4.18
N ILE A 70 -17.71 -17.10 -3.50
CA ILE A 70 -18.87 -16.37 -2.98
C ILE A 70 -19.72 -15.83 -4.14
N HIS A 71 -19.12 -15.23 -5.17
CA HIS A 71 -19.86 -14.79 -6.36
C HIS A 71 -20.64 -15.94 -6.99
N GLU A 72 -20.00 -17.09 -7.23
CA GLU A 72 -20.64 -18.25 -7.87
C GLU A 72 -21.87 -18.74 -7.08
N ARG A 73 -21.85 -18.61 -5.75
CA ARG A 73 -22.98 -18.97 -4.88
C ARG A 73 -24.05 -17.88 -4.79
N PHE A 74 -23.66 -16.61 -4.90
CA PHE A 74 -24.54 -15.46 -4.74
C PHE A 74 -24.47 -14.59 -6.01
N SER A 75 -25.16 -15.02 -7.06
CA SER A 75 -25.16 -14.43 -8.42
C SER A 75 -25.65 -12.97 -8.52
N GLN A 76 -25.87 -12.30 -7.40
CA GLN A 76 -26.38 -10.93 -7.32
C GLN A 76 -25.26 -9.88 -7.08
N ILE A 77 -24.04 -10.30 -6.72
CA ILE A 77 -22.95 -9.37 -6.42
C ILE A 77 -21.77 -9.65 -7.36
N ASP A 78 -21.39 -8.62 -8.13
CA ASP A 78 -20.26 -8.67 -9.06
C ASP A 78 -18.91 -8.87 -8.34
N GLU A 79 -17.96 -9.57 -8.99
CA GLU A 79 -16.66 -9.93 -8.40
C GLU A 79 -15.87 -8.68 -8.05
N SER A 80 -15.98 -7.64 -8.90
CA SER A 80 -15.38 -6.32 -8.67
C SER A 80 -15.83 -5.71 -7.34
N THR A 81 -17.12 -5.81 -7.03
CA THR A 81 -17.73 -5.25 -5.81
C THR A 81 -17.28 -6.02 -4.58
N LEU A 82 -17.16 -7.35 -4.68
CA LEU A 82 -16.64 -8.15 -3.58
C LEU A 82 -15.16 -7.86 -3.30
N LEU A 83 -14.34 -7.70 -4.34
CA LEU A 83 -12.95 -7.27 -4.21
C LEU A 83 -12.87 -5.89 -3.56
N GLN A 84 -13.68 -4.93 -4.02
CA GLN A 84 -13.76 -3.60 -3.44
C GLN A 84 -14.08 -3.64 -1.95
N ASN A 85 -15.08 -4.42 -1.56
CA ASN A 85 -15.47 -4.57 -0.16
C ASN A 85 -14.36 -5.21 0.68
N LYS A 86 -13.63 -6.20 0.15
CA LYS A 86 -12.51 -6.81 0.87
C LYS A 86 -11.33 -5.86 1.07
N ILE A 87 -10.98 -5.08 0.04
CA ILE A 87 -9.96 -4.04 0.19
C ILE A 87 -10.41 -2.97 1.20
N PHE A 88 -11.67 -2.55 1.15
CA PHE A 88 -12.25 -1.63 2.12
C PHE A 88 -12.15 -2.16 3.57
N GLU A 89 -12.55 -3.43 3.81
CA GLU A 89 -12.46 -4.08 5.13
C GLU A 89 -11.02 -4.10 5.67
N LEU A 90 -10.04 -4.40 4.80
CA LEU A 90 -8.63 -4.41 5.17
C LEU A 90 -8.11 -3.01 5.52
N LEU A 91 -8.52 -1.99 4.77
CA LEU A 91 -8.13 -0.60 5.03
C LEU A 91 -8.79 -0.05 6.29
N ASP A 92 -10.06 -0.35 6.53
CA ASP A 92 -10.76 0.04 7.76
C ASP A 92 -10.16 -0.64 9.00
N GLY A 93 -9.84 -1.93 8.90
CA GLY A 93 -9.13 -2.66 9.95
C GLY A 93 -7.76 -2.06 10.25
N ALA A 94 -6.96 -1.75 9.21
CA ALA A 94 -5.67 -1.07 9.37
C ALA A 94 -5.81 0.33 10.03
N CYS A 95 -6.86 1.09 9.67
CA CYS A 95 -7.18 2.37 10.31
C CYS A 95 -7.50 2.18 11.82
N GLY A 96 -8.23 1.11 12.15
CA GLY A 96 -8.51 0.70 13.52
C GLY A 96 -7.24 0.40 14.32
N GLU A 97 -6.33 -0.39 13.76
CA GLU A 97 -5.05 -0.74 14.39
C GLU A 97 -4.15 0.49 14.61
N ILE A 98 -4.08 1.39 13.64
CA ILE A 98 -3.38 2.68 13.78
C ILE A 98 -3.98 3.48 14.93
N ARG A 99 -5.31 3.57 15.01
CA ARG A 99 -5.99 4.30 16.08
C ARG A 99 -5.67 3.73 17.46
N VAL A 100 -5.71 2.40 17.60
CA VAL A 100 -5.39 1.71 18.86
C VAL A 100 -3.92 1.95 19.23
N SER A 101 -3.01 1.80 18.28
CA SER A 101 -1.57 2.01 18.49
C SER A 101 -1.26 3.45 18.92
N CYS A 102 -1.87 4.44 18.27
CA CYS A 102 -1.74 5.85 18.65
C CYS A 102 -2.28 6.11 20.07
N ALA A 103 -3.40 5.48 20.44
CA ALA A 103 -4.02 5.67 21.75
C ALA A 103 -3.24 5.00 22.89
N ALA A 104 -2.59 3.86 22.61
CA ALA A 104 -1.77 3.14 23.57
C ALA A 104 -0.43 3.83 23.86
N ASP A 105 0.03 4.68 22.94
CA ASP A 105 1.33 5.35 23.05
C ASP A 105 1.33 6.47 24.10
N LYS A 106 2.21 6.34 25.09
CA LYS A 106 2.38 7.33 26.17
C LYS A 106 3.42 8.41 25.86
N SER A 107 4.13 8.29 24.73
CA SER A 107 5.28 9.15 24.41
C SER A 107 4.92 10.58 24.00
N ARG A 108 3.62 10.91 23.89
CA ARG A 108 3.09 12.19 23.38
C ARG A 108 3.63 12.56 21.98
N SER A 109 4.11 11.58 21.22
CA SER A 109 4.56 11.80 19.84
C SER A 109 3.40 12.19 18.95
N THR A 110 3.68 13.03 17.95
CA THR A 110 2.71 13.33 16.90
C THR A 110 2.75 12.22 15.88
N PHE A 111 1.62 11.55 15.65
CA PHE A 111 1.50 10.53 14.61
C PHE A 111 1.06 11.14 13.29
N ASP A 112 1.87 10.96 12.26
CA ASP A 112 1.60 11.49 10.93
C ASP A 112 2.29 10.65 9.85
N CYS A 113 1.87 10.83 8.60
CA CYS A 113 2.41 10.13 7.43
C CYS A 113 2.34 8.59 7.52
N ASN A 114 1.31 8.04 8.18
CA ASN A 114 1.15 6.59 8.34
C ASN A 114 1.07 5.88 6.98
N HIS A 115 1.42 4.60 6.98
CA HIS A 115 1.53 3.76 5.79
C HIS A 115 0.75 2.46 5.95
N VAL A 116 0.05 2.05 4.90
CA VAL A 116 -0.59 0.73 4.83
C VAL A 116 -0.08 -0.02 3.59
N PHE A 117 0.27 -1.28 3.78
CA PHE A 117 0.65 -2.20 2.71
C PHE A 117 -0.20 -3.45 2.77
N ILE A 118 -0.79 -3.79 1.63
CA ILE A 118 -1.63 -4.96 1.46
C ILE A 118 -1.01 -5.83 0.37
N ARG A 119 -0.70 -7.08 0.71
CA ARG A 119 -0.31 -8.10 -0.28
C ARG A 119 -1.49 -9.03 -0.53
N LEU A 120 -2.00 -9.05 -1.76
CA LEU A 120 -2.91 -10.11 -2.20
C LEU A 120 -2.05 -11.29 -2.63
N GLU A 121 -2.16 -12.42 -1.93
CA GLU A 121 -1.40 -13.61 -2.30
C GLU A 121 -1.99 -14.24 -3.56
N TYR A 122 -1.11 -14.70 -4.45
CA TYR A 122 -1.54 -15.44 -5.63
C TYR A 122 -2.22 -16.75 -5.24
N ASP A 123 -3.31 -17.07 -5.93
CA ASP A 123 -3.94 -18.38 -5.93
C ASP A 123 -4.06 -18.85 -7.39
N THR A 124 -3.79 -20.13 -7.62
CA THR A 124 -3.97 -20.84 -8.89
C THR A 124 -5.32 -20.58 -9.56
N GLU A 125 -6.42 -20.43 -8.81
CA GLU A 125 -7.74 -20.17 -9.39
C GLU A 125 -7.86 -18.76 -9.97
N ILE A 126 -7.13 -17.78 -9.42
CA ILE A 126 -7.07 -16.42 -9.97
C ILE A 126 -6.21 -16.37 -11.22
N GLY A 127 -5.12 -17.13 -11.27
CA GLY A 127 -4.29 -17.21 -12.47
C GLY A 127 -5.05 -17.74 -13.70
N LYS A 128 -6.12 -18.50 -13.51
CA LYS A 128 -6.96 -18.99 -14.62
C LYS A 128 -7.95 -17.94 -15.14
N ARG A 129 -8.11 -16.80 -14.45
CA ARG A 129 -9.13 -15.78 -14.74
C ARG A 129 -8.51 -14.48 -15.24
N ASN A 130 -9.34 -13.67 -15.90
CA ASN A 130 -8.95 -12.32 -16.29
C ASN A 130 -8.99 -11.39 -15.05
N THR A 131 -7.85 -10.78 -14.71
CA THR A 131 -7.70 -9.82 -13.61
C THR A 131 -7.58 -8.36 -14.05
N ASP A 132 -7.86 -8.04 -15.33
CA ASP A 132 -7.76 -6.68 -15.90
C ASP A 132 -8.60 -5.64 -15.14
N TYR A 133 -9.68 -6.07 -14.48
CA TYR A 133 -10.57 -5.20 -13.69
C TYR A 133 -10.03 -4.87 -12.28
N TRP A 134 -8.99 -5.57 -11.81
CA TRP A 134 -8.48 -5.45 -10.45
C TRP A 134 -7.89 -4.07 -10.13
N PRO A 135 -7.03 -3.45 -10.97
CA PRO A 135 -6.46 -2.14 -10.67
C PRO A 135 -7.55 -1.09 -10.41
N ARG A 136 -8.56 -1.03 -11.30
CA ARG A 136 -9.69 -0.10 -11.17
C ARG A 136 -10.53 -0.39 -9.93
N SER A 137 -10.82 -1.66 -9.65
CA SER A 137 -11.58 -2.04 -8.46
C SER A 137 -10.85 -1.66 -7.17
N ILE A 138 -9.55 -1.90 -7.10
CA ILE A 138 -8.73 -1.53 -5.94
C ILE A 138 -8.66 -0.01 -5.80
N GLU A 139 -8.50 0.73 -6.90
CA GLU A 139 -8.52 2.19 -6.92
C GLU A 139 -9.85 2.76 -6.37
N GLU A 140 -10.99 2.24 -6.85
CA GLU A 140 -12.32 2.65 -6.38
C GLU A 140 -12.50 2.35 -4.89
N ALA A 141 -12.01 1.21 -4.41
CA ALA A 141 -12.02 0.86 -2.98
C ALA A 141 -11.20 1.84 -2.13
N ILE A 142 -10.00 2.22 -2.60
CA ILE A 142 -9.14 3.19 -1.93
C ILE A 142 -9.81 4.57 -1.91
N LYS A 143 -10.37 5.04 -3.03
CA LYS A 143 -11.11 6.31 -3.11
C LYS A 143 -12.27 6.34 -2.13
N ARG A 144 -13.03 5.23 -2.00
CA ARG A 144 -14.10 5.09 -1.00
C ARG A 144 -13.59 5.20 0.44
N CYS A 145 -12.35 4.81 0.70
CA CYS A 145 -11.72 4.89 2.02
C CYS A 145 -11.08 6.25 2.34
N GLU A 146 -10.98 7.18 1.38
CA GLU A 146 -10.13 8.37 1.49
C GLU A 146 -10.37 9.19 2.76
N LYS A 147 -11.63 9.42 3.13
CA LYS A 147 -11.98 10.15 4.37
C LYS A 147 -11.40 9.50 5.62
N TYR A 148 -11.34 8.17 5.66
CA TYR A 148 -10.73 7.41 6.75
C TYR A 148 -9.21 7.52 6.69
N LEU A 149 -8.61 7.40 5.51
CA LEU A 149 -7.16 7.56 5.34
C LEU A 149 -6.68 8.92 5.86
N ILE A 150 -7.35 10.02 5.48
CA ILE A 150 -7.04 11.38 5.94
C ILE A 150 -7.21 11.49 7.46
N LYS A 151 -8.32 10.98 8.01
CA LYS A 151 -8.59 10.99 9.46
C LYS A 151 -7.50 10.26 10.26
N HIS A 152 -7.01 9.14 9.73
CA HIS A 152 -5.97 8.32 10.37
C HIS A 152 -4.56 8.70 9.94
N ARG A 153 -4.38 9.85 9.26
CA ARG A 153 -3.09 10.39 8.83
C ARG A 153 -2.30 9.43 7.95
N ILE A 154 -2.99 8.62 7.15
CA ILE A 154 -2.37 7.70 6.20
C ILE A 154 -2.11 8.47 4.91
N THR A 155 -0.84 8.70 4.60
CA THR A 155 -0.42 9.45 3.40
C THR A 155 -0.04 8.53 2.26
N GLU A 156 0.09 7.22 2.50
CA GLU A 156 0.50 6.26 1.50
C GLU A 156 -0.15 4.90 1.74
N VAL A 157 -0.77 4.34 0.71
CA VAL A 157 -1.30 2.97 0.69
C VAL A 157 -0.73 2.25 -0.52
N GLU A 158 -0.20 1.06 -0.31
CA GLU A 158 0.30 0.19 -1.38
C GLU A 158 -0.48 -1.13 -1.39
N VAL A 159 -1.03 -1.50 -2.55
CA VAL A 159 -1.66 -2.81 -2.76
C VAL A 159 -0.90 -3.55 -3.85
N ASN A 160 -0.32 -4.69 -3.50
CA ASN A 160 0.48 -5.52 -4.39
C ASN A 160 -0.22 -6.85 -4.66
N TYR A 161 -0.19 -7.29 -5.91
CA TYR A 161 -0.60 -8.64 -6.29
C TYR A 161 0.22 -9.15 -7.48
N GLU A 162 0.19 -10.45 -7.69
CA GLU A 162 0.79 -11.10 -8.86
C GLU A 162 -0.31 -11.52 -9.82
N GLN A 163 -0.06 -11.34 -11.11
CA GLN A 163 -0.91 -11.83 -12.19
C GLN A 163 -0.07 -12.47 -13.27
N LEU A 164 -0.72 -13.27 -14.12
CA LEU A 164 -0.10 -13.77 -15.34
C LEU A 164 0.01 -12.64 -16.36
N ARG A 165 1.18 -12.51 -16.97
CA ARG A 165 1.40 -11.56 -18.05
C ARG A 165 0.52 -11.98 -19.24
N PRO A 166 -0.34 -11.10 -19.77
CA PRO A 166 -1.09 -11.39 -20.99
C PRO A 166 -0.12 -11.69 -22.13
N SER A 167 -0.30 -12.82 -22.83
CA SER A 167 0.52 -13.13 -23.99
C SER A 167 0.19 -12.16 -25.13
N THR A 168 1.14 -11.33 -25.53
CA THR A 168 1.03 -10.42 -26.68
C THR A 168 1.24 -11.12 -28.03
N THR A 169 1.47 -12.44 -28.04
CA THR A 169 1.63 -13.18 -29.29
C THR A 169 0.27 -13.67 -29.79
N ASN A 170 -0.18 -13.02 -30.86
CA ASN A 170 -1.31 -13.39 -31.71
C ASN A 170 -0.97 -14.66 -32.54
N THR A 171 -0.52 -15.72 -31.87
CA THR A 171 -0.27 -17.02 -32.50
C THR A 171 -1.40 -17.96 -32.14
N ASN A 172 -2.22 -18.26 -33.14
CA ASN A 172 -3.25 -19.31 -33.16
C ASN A 172 -2.64 -20.71 -32.92
N SER A 173 -2.07 -20.94 -31.75
CA SER A 173 -1.55 -22.24 -31.33
C SER A 173 -2.05 -22.50 -29.91
N ASN A 174 -3.09 -23.32 -29.80
CA ASN A 174 -3.77 -23.75 -28.57
C ASN A 174 -2.90 -24.58 -27.61
N ASN A 175 -1.57 -24.47 -27.67
CA ASN A 175 -0.63 -25.22 -26.85
C ASN A 175 0.36 -24.26 -26.17
N ILE A 176 -0.16 -23.40 -25.28
CA ILE A 176 0.71 -22.77 -24.27
C ILE A 176 1.07 -23.87 -23.29
N THR A 177 2.30 -24.37 -23.37
CA THR A 177 2.85 -25.29 -22.37
C THR A 177 3.04 -24.51 -21.06
N GLU A 178 2.66 -25.09 -19.91
CA GLU A 178 2.74 -24.44 -18.58
C GLU A 178 4.12 -23.83 -18.26
N SER A 179 5.17 -24.27 -18.95
CA SER A 179 6.55 -23.78 -18.82
C SER A 179 6.83 -22.38 -19.38
N GLN A 180 5.86 -21.69 -20.00
CA GLN A 180 6.04 -20.32 -20.54
C GLN A 180 5.21 -19.23 -19.84
N GLN A 181 4.47 -19.58 -18.78
CA GLN A 181 3.67 -18.61 -18.03
C GLN A 181 4.56 -17.66 -17.22
N GLN A 182 4.68 -16.41 -17.66
CA GLN A 182 5.44 -15.38 -16.96
C GLN A 182 4.51 -14.60 -16.02
N PHE A 183 4.85 -14.54 -14.74
CA PHE A 183 4.16 -13.70 -13.76
C PHE A 183 4.70 -12.27 -13.77
N GLU A 184 3.82 -11.32 -13.48
CA GLU A 184 4.18 -9.94 -13.21
C GLU A 184 3.55 -9.46 -11.91
N THR A 185 4.25 -8.58 -11.19
CA THR A 185 3.71 -7.92 -10.01
C THR A 185 3.10 -6.59 -10.41
N ILE A 186 1.85 -6.38 -10.02
CA ILE A 186 1.16 -5.11 -10.11
C ILE A 186 1.13 -4.47 -8.73
N ARG A 187 1.42 -3.18 -8.68
CA ARG A 187 1.44 -2.36 -7.46
C ARG A 187 0.57 -1.12 -7.69
N ILE A 188 -0.55 -1.04 -6.98
CA ILE A 188 -1.34 0.18 -6.90
C ILE A 188 -0.84 0.98 -5.71
N VAL A 189 -0.55 2.27 -5.92
CA VAL A 189 -0.08 3.17 -4.87
C VAL A 189 -0.95 4.39 -4.80
N TYR A 190 -1.55 4.62 -3.64
CA TYR A 190 -2.14 5.88 -3.24
C TYR A 190 -1.11 6.71 -2.50
N MET A 191 -1.04 7.99 -2.84
CA MET A 191 -0.20 8.99 -2.18
C MET A 191 -1.03 10.24 -1.90
N ASN A 192 -0.93 10.79 -0.70
CA ASN A 192 -1.54 12.06 -0.34
C ASN A 192 -0.63 12.81 0.63
N GLU A 193 0.42 13.43 0.09
CA GLU A 193 1.44 14.12 0.90
C GLU A 193 0.95 15.41 1.55
N THR A 194 0.03 16.11 0.89
CA THR A 194 -0.52 17.40 1.33
C THR A 194 -1.79 17.24 2.17
N GLY A 195 -2.39 16.05 2.17
CA GLY A 195 -3.68 15.76 2.79
C GLY A 195 -4.89 16.18 1.95
N ALA A 196 -4.68 16.77 0.77
CA ALA A 196 -5.74 17.42 0.00
C ALA A 196 -5.76 17.07 -1.49
N ILE A 197 -4.66 16.55 -2.06
CA ILE A 197 -4.61 16.07 -3.44
C ILE A 197 -4.08 14.65 -3.41
N PRO A 198 -4.97 13.64 -3.36
CA PRO A 198 -4.56 12.26 -3.52
C PRO A 198 -4.19 11.96 -4.97
N GLU A 199 -3.18 11.13 -5.16
CA GLU A 199 -2.82 10.53 -6.43
C GLU A 199 -2.86 9.01 -6.27
N ILE A 200 -3.47 8.31 -7.23
CA ILE A 200 -3.40 6.85 -7.31
C ILE A 200 -2.69 6.50 -8.61
N CYS A 201 -1.61 5.72 -8.52
CA CYS A 201 -0.85 5.28 -9.67
C CYS A 201 -0.74 3.76 -9.68
N VAL A 202 -0.88 3.16 -10.85
CA VAL A 202 -0.71 1.73 -11.06
C VAL A 202 0.64 1.47 -11.72
N TYR A 203 1.44 0.60 -11.11
CA TYR A 203 2.75 0.21 -11.60
C TYR A 203 2.81 -1.28 -11.89
N ARG A 204 3.55 -1.62 -12.94
CA ARG A 204 4.10 -2.94 -13.17
C ARG A 204 5.54 -2.98 -12.68
N VAL A 205 5.91 -4.05 -11.97
CA VAL A 205 7.31 -4.31 -11.61
C VAL A 205 7.98 -5.05 -12.76
N ASN A 206 9.02 -4.46 -13.35
CA ASN A 206 9.78 -5.12 -14.42
C ASN A 206 10.83 -6.11 -13.85
N GLU A 207 11.57 -6.77 -14.74
CA GLU A 207 12.59 -7.76 -14.38
C GLU A 207 13.73 -7.17 -13.53
N ASP A 208 14.09 -5.90 -13.76
CA ASP A 208 15.06 -5.14 -12.94
C ASP A 208 14.49 -4.69 -11.58
N ARG A 209 13.29 -5.16 -11.21
CA ARG A 209 12.55 -4.71 -10.02
C ARG A 209 12.29 -3.20 -10.01
N LYS A 210 12.07 -2.55 -11.15
CA LYS A 210 11.69 -1.14 -11.25
C LYS A 210 10.18 -0.97 -11.41
N LEU A 211 9.66 0.10 -10.81
CA LEU A 211 8.25 0.49 -10.92
C LEU A 211 8.02 1.23 -12.24
N ILE A 212 7.37 0.58 -13.19
CA ILE A 212 6.99 1.15 -14.48
C ILE A 212 5.50 1.49 -14.44
N PRO A 213 5.09 2.76 -14.57
CA PRO A 213 3.68 3.11 -14.54
C PRO A 213 2.96 2.53 -15.76
N ILE A 214 1.75 2.00 -15.56
CA ILE A 214 0.93 1.42 -16.64
C ILE A 214 0.26 2.53 -17.47
N GLU A 215 -0.13 3.62 -16.80
CA GLU A 215 -0.69 4.82 -17.42
C GLU A 215 0.34 5.96 -17.45
N SER A 216 0.13 6.96 -18.30
CA SER A 216 1.05 8.09 -18.43
C SER A 216 1.10 8.92 -17.15
N GLY A 217 2.31 9.15 -16.61
CA GLY A 217 2.53 10.12 -15.54
C GLY A 217 2.51 9.56 -14.11
N GLY A 218 3.11 8.38 -13.88
CA GLY A 218 3.29 7.86 -12.51
C GLY A 218 3.93 8.87 -11.55
N HIS A 219 3.60 8.75 -10.26
CA HIS A 219 4.08 9.63 -9.20
C HIS A 219 5.59 9.86 -9.27
N ALA A 220 6.00 11.13 -9.30
CA ALA A 220 7.39 11.56 -9.56
C ALA A 220 8.43 10.89 -8.64
N ARG A 221 8.05 10.57 -7.40
CA ARG A 221 8.93 9.89 -6.42
C ARG A 221 9.13 8.40 -6.68
N LEU A 222 8.21 7.73 -7.38
CA LEU A 222 8.17 6.27 -7.49
C LEU A 222 8.50 5.77 -8.90
N ALA A 223 8.06 6.49 -9.94
CA ALA A 223 8.27 6.07 -11.32
C ALA A 223 9.77 5.82 -11.61
N GLY A 224 10.09 4.63 -12.12
CA GLY A 224 11.44 4.19 -12.46
C GLY A 224 12.32 3.78 -11.26
N LYS A 225 11.87 3.96 -10.01
CA LYS A 225 12.60 3.52 -8.81
C LYS A 225 12.46 2.01 -8.60
N SER A 226 13.40 1.44 -7.84
CA SER A 226 13.30 0.04 -7.47
C SER A 226 12.08 -0.21 -6.56
N SER A 227 11.33 -1.28 -6.80
CA SER A 227 10.24 -1.75 -5.94
C SER A 227 10.72 -2.11 -4.53
N ALA A 228 12.02 -2.41 -4.39
CA ALA A 228 12.68 -2.73 -3.13
C ALA A 228 13.20 -1.48 -2.38
N THR A 229 12.99 -0.28 -2.91
CA THR A 229 13.44 0.96 -2.26
C THR A 229 12.81 1.07 -0.86
N PRO A 230 13.62 1.30 0.20
CA PRO A 230 13.10 1.53 1.53
C PRO A 230 12.14 2.71 1.60
N HIS A 231 11.25 2.69 2.59
CA HIS A 231 10.36 3.79 2.88
C HIS A 231 11.16 5.05 3.18
N HIS A 232 10.76 6.15 2.54
CA HIS A 232 11.45 7.43 2.72
C HIS A 232 11.32 7.89 4.18
N THR A 233 12.42 8.44 4.70
CA THR A 233 12.41 9.15 5.98
C THR A 233 11.72 10.49 5.81
N ILE A 234 11.13 11.01 6.88
CA ILE A 234 10.50 12.32 6.86
C ILE A 234 11.59 13.39 6.83
N GLN A 235 11.97 13.85 5.63
CA GLN A 235 13.10 14.77 5.45
C GLN A 235 12.87 16.15 6.11
N GLN A 236 11.63 16.64 6.10
CA GLN A 236 11.26 17.94 6.64
C GLN A 236 10.27 17.80 7.80
N VAL A 237 10.74 17.20 8.91
CA VAL A 237 9.93 16.99 10.12
C VAL A 237 9.24 18.27 10.59
N ASN A 238 9.92 19.42 10.51
CA ASN A 238 9.35 20.71 10.90
C ASN A 238 8.19 21.15 9.99
N VAL A 239 8.26 20.86 8.69
CA VAL A 239 7.17 21.15 7.75
C VAL A 239 5.99 20.23 8.03
N GLN A 240 6.22 18.94 8.24
CA GLN A 240 5.13 18.01 8.59
C GLN A 240 4.46 18.37 9.91
N LYS A 241 5.22 18.80 10.94
CA LYS A 241 4.62 19.32 12.18
C LYS A 241 3.72 20.54 11.93
N LYS A 242 4.10 21.45 11.02
CA LYS A 242 3.26 22.59 10.64
C LYS A 242 2.01 22.16 9.86
N ARG A 243 2.13 21.20 8.94
CA ARG A 243 0.98 20.60 8.25
C ARG A 243 0.01 19.94 9.23
N TYR A 244 0.54 19.18 10.18
CA TYR A 244 -0.25 18.56 11.23
C TYR A 244 -1.03 19.61 12.05
N GLN A 245 -0.37 20.71 12.46
CA GLN A 245 -1.01 21.79 13.19
C GLN A 245 -2.11 22.47 12.38
N ALA A 246 -1.86 22.82 11.12
CA ALA A 246 -2.85 23.41 10.23
C ALA A 246 -4.07 22.49 10.09
N ASN A 247 -3.84 21.22 9.78
CA ASN A 247 -4.91 20.23 9.65
C ASN A 247 -5.71 20.04 10.94
N LYS A 248 -5.06 20.12 12.11
CA LYS A 248 -5.75 20.04 13.41
C LYS A 248 -6.69 21.24 13.64
N LEU A 249 -6.37 22.39 13.06
CA LEU A 249 -7.22 23.59 13.06
C LEU A 249 -8.26 23.58 11.93
N GLY A 250 -8.30 22.52 11.11
CA GLY A 250 -9.21 22.43 9.97
C GLY A 250 -8.82 23.34 8.80
N THR A 251 -7.55 23.70 8.68
CA THR A 251 -7.04 24.54 7.59
C THR A 251 -5.84 23.90 6.88
N THR A 252 -5.54 24.38 5.69
CA THR A 252 -4.43 23.88 4.86
C THR A 252 -3.15 24.63 5.21
N TYR A 253 -2.01 23.93 5.21
CA TYR A 253 -0.73 24.57 5.37
C TYR A 253 -0.45 25.53 4.21
N VAL A 254 0.00 26.75 4.51
CA VAL A 254 0.09 27.85 3.52
C VAL A 254 0.87 27.51 2.25
N TYR A 255 1.92 26.68 2.37
CA TYR A 255 2.74 26.30 1.21
C TYR A 255 2.15 25.16 0.37
N ASP A 256 1.07 24.52 0.84
CA ASP A 256 0.32 23.55 0.03
C ASP A 256 -0.79 24.24 -0.78
N MET A 257 -1.16 25.48 -0.45
CA MET A 257 -2.18 26.26 -1.17
C MET A 257 -1.90 26.42 -2.67
N PRO A 258 -0.67 26.72 -3.14
CA PRO A 258 -0.39 26.79 -4.57
C PRO A 258 -0.73 25.52 -5.34
N ILE A 259 -0.49 24.35 -4.72
CA ILE A 259 -0.79 23.04 -5.33
C ILE A 259 -2.31 22.86 -5.43
N MET A 260 -3.06 23.26 -4.38
CA MET A 260 -4.53 23.26 -4.38
C MET A 260 -5.12 24.11 -5.51
N PHE A 261 -4.62 25.33 -5.68
CA PHE A 261 -5.05 26.21 -6.77
C PHE A 261 -4.71 25.62 -8.14
N GLY A 262 -3.53 25.01 -8.29
CA GLY A 262 -3.13 24.33 -9.52
C GLY A 262 -4.07 23.18 -9.88
N LYS A 263 -4.44 22.35 -8.89
CA LYS A 263 -5.40 21.25 -9.10
C LYS A 263 -6.80 21.75 -9.43
N ALA A 264 -7.30 22.74 -8.70
CA ALA A 264 -8.62 23.33 -8.97
C ALA A 264 -8.69 23.95 -10.37
N ALA A 265 -7.63 24.63 -10.81
CA ALA A 265 -7.54 25.16 -12.17
C ALA A 265 -7.54 24.03 -13.21
N PHE A 266 -6.79 22.94 -12.98
CA PHE A 266 -6.79 21.79 -13.88
C PHE A 266 -8.15 21.09 -13.95
N ASP A 267 -8.86 20.97 -12.83
CA ASP A 267 -10.21 20.39 -12.77
C ASP A 267 -11.21 21.23 -13.54
N GLU A 268 -11.12 22.55 -13.43
CA GLU A 268 -11.92 23.48 -14.24
C GLU A 268 -11.72 23.21 -15.74
N TRP A 269 -10.47 23.08 -16.19
CA TRP A 269 -10.16 22.74 -17.59
C TRP A 269 -10.67 21.37 -18.02
N THR A 270 -10.78 20.41 -17.11
CA THR A 270 -11.24 19.04 -17.43
C THR A 270 -12.77 18.96 -17.51
N PHE A 271 -13.48 19.92 -16.91
CA PHE A 271 -14.93 20.01 -16.94
C PHE A 271 -15.49 20.65 -18.23
N PHE A 272 -14.65 21.41 -18.95
CA PHE A 272 -14.96 21.95 -20.29
C PHE A 272 -14.72 20.93 -21.40
#